data_AF-D3W8E3-F1
#
_entry.id   AF-D3W8E3-F1
#
_cell.length_a   1.000
_cell.length_b   1.000
_cell.length_c   1.000
_cell.angle_alpha   90.00
_cell.angle_beta   90.00
_cell.angle_gamma   90.00
#
_symmetry.space_group_name_H-M   'P 1'
#
loop_
_entity.id
_entity.type
_entity.pdbx_description
1 polymer ?
#
loop_
_entity_poly.entity_id
_entity_poly.type
_entity_poly.pdbx_seq_one_letter_code
_entity_poly.pdbx_strand_id
1 'polypeptide(L)'
;MAISRCNKCGTLAEHDRESVGMQHNCDRCGTALPIYDTLLFTGKLLEQYFAQRAELNALRASLSPAIPTAPNRNGVDFDIHNTDRLSNEAQHRDVVEWFRRKTVTATINAGAIDTTGFFDEAA
;
A
#
# COMPACT_ATOMS: atom_id res chain seq x y z
N MET A 1 -21.15 -27.41 14.86
CA MET A 1 -20.44 -26.49 15.77
C MET A 1 -21.00 -25.11 15.56
N ALA A 2 -21.03 -24.31 16.61
CA ALA A 2 -21.48 -22.94 16.56
C ALA A 2 -20.43 -22.03 17.19
N ILE A 3 -20.48 -20.74 16.85
CA ILE A 3 -19.50 -19.76 17.30
C ILE A 3 -20.18 -18.45 17.67
N SER A 4 -19.63 -17.78 18.67
CA SER A 4 -20.00 -16.42 19.03
C SER A 4 -18.77 -15.52 19.06
N ARG A 5 -18.89 -14.28 18.56
CA ARG A 5 -17.87 -13.25 18.66
C ARG A 5 -18.44 -12.04 19.38
N CYS A 6 -17.76 -11.56 20.41
CA CYS A 6 -18.17 -10.36 21.11
C CYS A 6 -17.85 -9.09 20.32
N ASN A 7 -18.87 -8.29 20.02
CA ASN A 7 -18.71 -7.00 19.34
C ASN A 7 -18.07 -5.92 20.23
N LYS A 8 -18.09 -6.09 21.56
CA LYS A 8 -17.50 -5.13 22.50
C LYS A 8 -16.03 -5.40 22.78
N CYS A 9 -15.66 -6.64 23.10
CA CYS A 9 -14.30 -6.99 23.53
C CYS A 9 -13.57 -7.99 22.62
N GLY A 10 -14.21 -8.46 21.54
CA GLY A 10 -13.60 -9.35 20.55
C GLY A 10 -13.47 -10.82 20.95
N THR A 11 -13.84 -11.20 22.18
CA THR A 11 -13.75 -12.59 22.65
C THR A 11 -14.55 -13.54 21.77
N LEU A 12 -13.95 -14.67 21.40
CA LEU A 12 -14.55 -15.75 20.65
C LEU A 12 -14.85 -16.91 21.59
N ALA A 13 -15.98 -17.58 21.38
CA ALA A 13 -16.34 -18.79 22.10
C ALA A 13 -17.00 -19.78 21.15
N GLU A 14 -16.70 -21.07 21.36
CA GLU A 14 -17.33 -22.19 20.68
C GLU A 14 -18.55 -22.67 21.47
N HIS A 15 -19.58 -23.09 20.74
CA HIS A 15 -20.85 -23.56 21.31
C HIS A 15 -21.33 -24.81 20.58
N ASP A 16 -22.25 -25.52 21.23
CA ASP A 16 -22.96 -26.62 20.61
C ASP A 16 -23.82 -26.13 19.44
N ARG A 17 -24.02 -27.00 18.45
CA ARG A 17 -24.79 -26.64 17.24
C ARG A 17 -26.26 -26.31 17.57
N GLU A 18 -26.79 -26.91 18.61
CA GLU A 18 -28.17 -26.72 19.06
C GLU A 18 -28.40 -25.32 19.65
N SER A 19 -27.33 -24.63 20.05
CA SER A 19 -27.38 -23.27 20.58
C SER A 19 -27.45 -22.18 19.50
N VAL A 20 -27.42 -22.54 18.21
CA VAL A 20 -27.52 -21.56 17.11
C VAL A 20 -28.83 -20.77 17.21
N GLY A 21 -28.73 -19.44 17.14
CA GLY A 21 -29.88 -18.54 17.28
C GLY A 21 -30.21 -18.16 18.72
N MET A 22 -29.60 -18.80 19.72
CA MET A 22 -29.70 -18.38 21.11
C MET A 22 -28.75 -17.22 21.42
N GLN A 23 -28.93 -16.61 22.60
CA GLN A 23 -28.01 -15.61 23.14
C GLN A 23 -27.20 -16.19 24.29
N HIS A 24 -25.93 -15.77 24.38
CA HIS A 24 -25.01 -16.05 25.48
C HIS A 24 -24.38 -14.76 25.99
N ASN A 25 -23.99 -14.73 27.27
CA ASN A 25 -23.29 -13.59 27.84
C ASN A 25 -21.78 -13.78 27.68
N CYS A 26 -21.08 -12.80 27.13
CA CYS A 26 -19.63 -12.88 26.97
C CYS A 26 -18.90 -13.13 28.29
N ASP A 27 -18.08 -14.17 28.35
CA ASP A 27 -17.34 -14.56 29.55
C ASP A 27 -16.34 -13.48 30.02
N ARG A 28 -15.95 -12.57 29.12
CA ARG A 28 -14.99 -11.49 29.43
C ARG A 28 -15.66 -10.19 29.88
N CYS A 29 -16.77 -9.79 29.24
CA CYS A 29 -17.36 -8.46 29.45
C CYS A 29 -18.86 -8.46 29.75
N GLY A 30 -19.48 -9.63 29.90
CA GLY A 30 -20.89 -9.81 30.27
C GLY A 30 -21.91 -9.34 29.24
N THR A 31 -21.47 -8.92 28.04
CA THR A 31 -22.39 -8.44 27.00
C THR A 31 -23.16 -9.61 26.41
N ALA A 32 -24.49 -9.49 26.31
CA ALA A 32 -25.34 -10.48 25.64
C ALA A 32 -25.10 -10.45 24.13
N LEU A 33 -24.90 -11.62 23.53
CA LEU A 33 -24.57 -11.75 22.13
C LEU A 33 -25.08 -13.05 21.52
N PRO A 34 -25.48 -13.01 20.24
CA PRO A 34 -26.03 -14.17 19.55
C PRO A 34 -24.96 -15.22 19.20
N ILE A 35 -25.40 -16.46 19.14
CA ILE A 35 -24.63 -17.61 18.66
C ILE A 35 -25.00 -17.90 17.21
N TYR A 36 -23.98 -18.06 16.35
CA TYR A 36 -24.15 -18.32 14.93
C TYR A 36 -23.62 -19.69 14.53
N ASP A 37 -24.18 -20.24 13.45
CA ASP A 37 -23.56 -21.39 12.79
C ASP A 37 -22.17 -21.01 12.25
N THR A 38 -21.17 -21.86 12.50
CA THR A 38 -19.78 -21.57 12.15
C THR A 38 -19.57 -21.38 10.65
N LEU A 39 -20.27 -22.12 9.79
CA LEU A 39 -20.13 -22.00 8.33
C LEU A 39 -20.75 -20.70 7.84
N LEU A 40 -21.92 -20.33 8.36
CA LEU A 40 -22.55 -19.05 8.07
C LEU A 40 -21.65 -17.88 8.49
N PHE A 41 -21.13 -17.92 9.72
CA PHE A 41 -20.25 -16.88 10.26
C PHE A 41 -18.98 -16.73 9.44
N THR A 42 -18.32 -17.85 9.11
CA THR A 42 -17.09 -17.86 8.31
C THR A 42 -17.33 -17.37 6.89
N GLY A 43 -18.44 -17.77 6.26
CA GLY A 43 -18.83 -17.26 4.95
C GLY A 43 -18.96 -15.74 4.94
N LYS A 44 -19.64 -15.16 5.94
CA LYS A 44 -19.76 -13.70 6.07
C LYS A 44 -18.44 -13.00 6.38
N LEU A 45 -17.57 -13.63 7.16
CA LEU A 45 -16.24 -13.08 7.44
C LEU A 45 -15.39 -13.01 6.16
N LEU A 46 -15.42 -14.06 5.33
CA LEU A 46 -14.69 -14.11 4.07
C LEU A 46 -15.23 -13.10 3.05
N GLU A 47 -16.55 -13.01 2.91
CA GLU A 47 -17.20 -11.98 2.07
C GLU A 47 -16.69 -10.57 2.43
N GLN A 48 -16.73 -10.22 3.72
CA GLN A 48 -16.27 -8.92 4.20
C GLN A 48 -14.76 -8.70 3.98
N TYR A 49 -13.94 -9.73 4.24
CA TYR A 49 -12.50 -9.66 4.06
C TYR A 49 -12.12 -9.38 2.60
N PHE A 50 -12.73 -10.09 1.65
CA PHE A 50 -12.43 -9.91 0.23
C PHE A 50 -12.92 -8.55 -0.30
N ALA A 51 -14.08 -8.07 0.16
CA ALA A 51 -14.56 -6.73 -0.17
C ALA A 51 -13.55 -5.64 0.25
N GLN A 52 -13.08 -5.70 1.51
CA GLN A 52 -12.08 -4.75 2.02
C GLN A 52 -10.73 -4.87 1.30
N ARG A 53 -10.30 -6.10 0.98
CA ARG A 53 -9.05 -6.32 0.25
C ARG A 53 -9.10 -5.77 -1.18
N ALA A 54 -10.24 -5.89 -1.85
CA ALA A 54 -10.45 -5.30 -3.17
C ALA A 54 -10.37 -3.77 -3.10
N GLU A 55 -11.02 -3.15 -2.11
CA GLU A 55 -10.97 -1.70 -1.88
C GLU A 55 -9.54 -1.21 -1.60
N LEU A 56 -8.81 -1.89 -0.70
CA LEU A 56 -7.41 -1.54 -0.40
C LEU A 56 -6.51 -1.65 -1.63
N ASN A 57 -6.72 -2.67 -2.47
CA ASN A 57 -5.97 -2.82 -3.71
C ASN A 57 -6.29 -1.68 -4.70
N ALA A 58 -7.56 -1.29 -4.83
CA ALA A 58 -7.97 -0.17 -5.67
C ALA A 58 -7.33 1.15 -5.20
N LEU A 59 -7.32 1.41 -3.88
CA LEU A 59 -6.66 2.57 -3.29
C LEU A 59 -5.14 2.56 -3.48
N ARG A 60 -4.49 1.39 -3.34
CA ARG A 60 -3.04 1.27 -3.60
C ARG A 60 -2.70 1.51 -5.06
N ALA A 61 -3.54 1.05 -5.98
CA ALA A 61 -3.38 1.30 -7.41
C ALA A 61 -3.55 2.79 -7.75
N SER A 62 -4.47 3.50 -7.10
CA SER A 62 -4.63 4.95 -7.31
C SER A 62 -3.51 5.79 -6.69
N LEU A 63 -2.86 5.29 -5.64
CA LEU A 63 -1.74 5.93 -4.97
C LEU A 63 -0.36 5.62 -5.59
N SER A 64 -0.28 4.62 -6.47
CA SER A 64 0.95 4.38 -7.24
C SER A 64 0.91 5.24 -8.50
N PRO A 65 1.69 6.33 -8.59
CA PRO A 65 1.98 6.89 -9.90
C PRO A 65 2.63 5.76 -10.70
N ALA A 66 2.12 5.50 -11.90
CA ALA A 66 2.78 4.60 -12.83
C ALA A 66 4.20 5.14 -13.03
N ILE A 67 5.19 4.51 -12.38
CA ILE A 67 6.58 4.79 -12.65
C ILE A 67 6.76 4.38 -14.10
N PRO A 68 7.00 5.31 -15.05
CA PRO A 68 7.31 4.91 -16.40
C PRO A 68 8.54 4.02 -16.28
N THR A 69 8.41 2.77 -16.72
CA THR A 69 9.51 1.83 -16.85
C THR A 69 10.52 2.44 -17.82
N ALA A 70 11.44 3.24 -17.27
CA ALA A 70 12.65 3.60 -17.98
C ALA A 70 13.32 2.27 -18.35
N PRO A 71 13.79 2.12 -19.61
CA PRO A 71 14.42 0.90 -20.04
C PRO A 71 15.56 0.57 -19.08
N ASN A 72 15.45 -0.59 -18.44
CA ASN A 72 16.48 -1.12 -17.56
C ASN A 72 17.72 -1.41 -18.40
N ARG A 73 18.67 -0.46 -18.43
CA ARG A 73 19.97 -0.58 -19.09
C ARG A 73 21.05 -1.07 -18.12
N ASN A 74 20.67 -1.86 -17.10
CA ASN A 74 21.65 -2.45 -16.18
C ASN A 74 22.44 -3.52 -16.94
N GLY A 75 23.69 -3.20 -17.26
CA GLY A 75 24.60 -4.06 -18.00
C GLY A 75 25.76 -3.33 -18.68
N VAL A 76 25.72 -1.99 -18.76
CA VAL A 76 26.83 -1.18 -19.27
C VAL A 76 27.47 -0.46 -18.09
N ASP A 77 28.79 -0.58 -17.97
CA ASP A 77 29.64 0.20 -17.08
C ASP A 77 29.13 1.66 -17.00
N PHE A 78 28.72 2.08 -15.82
CA PHE A 78 28.06 3.35 -15.60
C PHE A 78 29.07 4.32 -15.02
N ASP A 79 29.72 5.07 -15.91
CA ASP A 79 30.62 6.14 -15.54
C ASP A 79 29.84 7.40 -15.15
N ILE A 80 29.80 7.69 -13.85
CA ILE A 80 29.15 8.91 -13.31
C ILE A 80 29.88 10.19 -13.68
N HIS A 81 31.14 10.11 -14.15
CA HIS A 81 31.97 11.27 -14.46
C HIS A 81 31.87 11.69 -15.93
N ASN A 82 31.24 10.87 -16.78
CA ASN A 82 31.07 11.16 -18.20
C ASN A 82 29.76 10.56 -18.71
N THR A 83 28.63 11.11 -18.27
CA THR A 83 27.31 10.61 -18.67
C THR A 83 26.21 11.65 -18.70
N ASP A 84 25.34 11.51 -19.71
CA ASP A 84 24.08 12.24 -19.89
C ASP A 84 22.91 11.45 -19.29
N ARG A 85 23.14 10.22 -18.80
CA ARG A 85 22.06 9.32 -18.35
C ARG A 85 21.28 9.87 -17.15
N LEU A 86 21.88 10.78 -16.39
CA LEU A 86 21.28 11.43 -15.23
C LEU A 86 20.47 12.68 -15.58
N SER A 87 20.62 13.25 -16.79
CA SER A 87 19.94 14.49 -17.19
C SER A 87 18.49 14.27 -17.68
N ASN A 88 18.01 13.02 -17.67
CA ASN A 88 16.65 12.67 -18.11
C ASN A 88 15.58 13.22 -17.16
N GLU A 89 14.70 14.07 -17.68
CA GLU A 89 13.60 14.70 -16.94
C GLU A 89 12.65 13.69 -16.29
N ALA A 90 12.48 12.49 -16.88
CA ALA A 90 11.66 11.43 -16.29
C ALA A 90 12.17 10.97 -14.91
N GLN A 91 13.48 11.02 -14.66
CA GLN A 91 14.08 10.63 -13.38
C GLN A 91 13.81 11.65 -12.27
N HIS A 92 13.58 12.92 -12.62
CA HIS A 92 13.44 14.02 -11.66
C HIS A 92 11.99 14.41 -11.37
N ARG A 93 11.02 13.75 -12.02
CA ARG A 93 9.58 14.05 -11.87
C ARG A 93 9.10 14.01 -10.43
N ASP A 94 9.52 13.00 -9.67
CA ASP A 94 9.07 12.80 -8.29
C ASP A 94 9.58 13.91 -7.35
N VAL A 95 10.79 14.43 -7.65
CA VAL A 95 11.39 15.55 -6.91
C VAL A 95 10.60 16.83 -7.20
N VAL A 96 10.31 17.12 -8.46
CA VAL A 96 9.49 18.28 -8.87
C VAL A 96 8.08 18.19 -8.25
N GLU A 97 7.49 17.00 -8.24
CA GLU A 97 6.16 16.79 -7.65
C GLU A 97 6.16 16.95 -6.12
N TRP A 98 7.23 16.53 -5.45
CA TRP A 98 7.42 16.77 -4.02
C TRP A 98 7.47 18.27 -3.68
N PHE A 99 8.17 19.07 -4.49
CA PHE A 99 8.17 20.53 -4.33
C PHE A 99 6.81 21.15 -4.63
N ARG A 100 6.11 20.69 -5.67
CA ARG A 100 4.76 21.15 -6.00
C ARG A 100 3.78 20.93 -4.85
N ARG A 101 3.84 19.78 -4.16
CA ARG A 101 3.01 19.50 -2.96
C ARG A 101 3.25 20.47 -1.81
N LYS A 102 4.40 21.15 -1.80
CA LYS A 102 4.76 22.18 -0.82
C LYS A 102 4.56 23.61 -1.34
N THR A 103 3.86 23.77 -2.46
CA THR A 103 3.60 25.07 -3.10
C THR A 103 4.89 25.76 -3.58
N VAL A 104 5.95 24.99 -3.82
CA VAL A 104 7.22 25.49 -4.37
C VAL A 104 7.29 25.10 -5.84
N THR A 105 7.57 26.08 -6.71
CA THR A 105 7.83 25.82 -8.13
C THR A 105 9.30 25.50 -8.30
N ALA A 106 9.61 24.27 -8.70
CA ALA A 106 10.96 23.82 -9.00
C ALA A 106 11.06 23.47 -10.49
N THR A 107 12.16 23.90 -11.12
CA THR A 107 12.50 23.55 -12.50
C THR A 107 13.82 22.79 -12.50
N ILE A 108 13.95 21.81 -13.39
CA ILE A 108 15.17 21.02 -13.54
C ILE A 108 16.01 21.62 -14.65
N ASN A 109 17.27 21.95 -14.35
CA ASN A 109 18.23 22.34 -15.37
C ASN A 109 19.02 21.09 -15.82
N ALA A 110 18.56 20.46 -16.90
CA ALA A 110 19.18 19.25 -17.43
C ALA A 110 20.66 19.45 -17.81
N GLY A 111 21.04 20.65 -18.28
CA GLY A 111 22.42 20.97 -18.64
C GLY A 111 23.38 21.10 -17.45
N ALA A 112 22.87 21.29 -16.23
CA ALA A 112 23.69 21.27 -15.01
C ALA A 112 23.90 19.86 -14.45
N ILE A 113 23.19 18.86 -15.01
CA ILE A 113 23.20 17.46 -14.55
C ILE A 113 23.94 16.57 -15.56
N ASP A 114 24.03 17.02 -16.81
CA ASP A 114 24.85 16.38 -17.84
C ASP A 114 26.33 16.50 -17.47
N THR A 115 26.96 15.35 -17.28
CA THR A 115 28.40 15.23 -16.97
C THR A 115 29.21 14.80 -18.18
N THR A 116 28.62 14.79 -19.38
CA THR A 116 29.38 14.50 -20.60
C THR A 116 30.37 15.61 -20.94
N GLY A 117 31.57 15.22 -21.36
CA GLY A 117 32.62 16.14 -21.79
C GLY A 117 33.76 16.32 -20.77
N PHE A 118 34.65 17.28 -21.07
CA PHE A 118 35.85 17.55 -20.28
C PHE A 118 35.55 18.59 -19.20
N PHE A 119 35.40 18.14 -17.96
CA PHE A 119 35.34 19.02 -16.79
C PHE A 119 36.74 19.15 -16.21
N ASP A 120 37.63 19.89 -16.90
CA ASP A 120 38.83 20.53 -16.33
C ASP A 120 39.65 21.16 -17.47
N GLU A 121 39.51 22.47 -17.67
CA GLU A 121 40.61 23.41 -17.95
C GLU A 121 40.11 24.83 -17.59
N ALA A 122 39.98 25.13 -16.29
CA ALA A 122 40.09 26.51 -15.85
C ALA A 122 41.60 26.83 -15.77
N ALA A 123 42.10 27.53 -16.79
CA ALA A 123 43.42 28.15 -16.82
C ALA A 123 43.52 29.36 -15.88
#